data_AF-A0A8B8MCD8-F1
#
_entry.id   AF-A0A8B8MCD8-F1
#
_cell.length_a   1.000
_cell.length_b   1.000
_cell.length_c   1.000
_cell.angle_alpha   90.00
_cell.angle_beta   90.00
_cell.angle_gamma   90.00
#
_symmetry.space_group_name_H-M   'P 1'
#
loop_
_entity.id
_entity.type
_entity.pdbx_description
1 polymer ?
#
loop_
_entity_poly.entity_id
_entity_poly.type
_entity_poly.pdbx_seq_one_letter_code
_entity_poly.pdbx_strand_id
1 'polypeptide(L)'
;MAAFSVTVTTSPSPCLLQRRRFSTPSPSTHLHGSFSQNQKIGIFDYERNWRRKRRTLMCAVNQDAKEAMKDTVETDSLIGVLGETDSDQDGSRTFLKVCDKSIEAWSQFARRVSGEWDGFGADFNNEGKAIELPESVVPEAYREWEIKLFDWQTQCPTLAEPEDHVLVYKSIQLLPTVGCEADAATRYSVDERKVGGENSGVTAFAYQSSGSYVAVWQKDNLFELEYCLIHPQDFESRVRIIQLIRVLNNTKMVLQSIRVFREQWYGPFRNGDQLGGCAIRDSAFASTAPMIASDVAGIWQGSKAVATFGTPNTEIFRELLDDQVQNSVRDGDNSILLPKQLWCSLKQSMDGETLSEVGWLLDHGQAITSRCQFSSTAKPQEISIALETRALE
;
A
#
# COMPACT_ATOMS: atom_id res chain seq x y z
N MET A 1 -37.83 -3.16 -59.54
CA MET A 1 -37.91 -1.95 -60.38
C MET A 1 -38.08 -0.75 -59.48
N ALA A 2 -37.11 0.17 -59.52
CA ALA A 2 -37.12 1.59 -59.10
C ALA A 2 -37.57 1.95 -57.67
N ALA A 3 -37.02 2.94 -56.97
CA ALA A 3 -35.79 3.73 -57.08
C ALA A 3 -35.67 4.53 -55.77
N PHE A 4 -34.44 4.95 -55.47
CA PHE A 4 -34.03 5.81 -54.36
C PHE A 4 -34.75 7.16 -54.29
N SER A 5 -34.75 7.79 -53.11
CA SER A 5 -34.49 9.23 -52.95
C SER A 5 -34.04 9.56 -51.52
N VAL A 6 -32.78 9.96 -51.40
CA VAL A 6 -32.19 10.67 -50.26
C VAL A 6 -32.46 12.16 -50.44
N THR A 7 -32.69 12.91 -49.35
CA THR A 7 -32.34 14.34 -49.35
C THR A 7 -31.91 14.79 -47.96
N VAL A 8 -30.61 15.03 -47.85
CA VAL A 8 -29.97 15.84 -46.80
C VAL A 8 -30.18 17.31 -47.17
N THR A 9 -30.51 18.16 -46.20
CA THR A 9 -30.32 19.60 -46.30
C THR A 9 -29.55 20.11 -45.10
N THR A 10 -28.52 20.91 -45.39
CA THR A 10 -27.57 21.51 -44.47
C THR A 10 -27.76 23.03 -44.40
N SER A 11 -27.39 23.58 -43.24
CA SER A 11 -26.93 24.97 -42.95
C SER A 11 -27.97 26.08 -42.72
N PRO A 12 -27.61 27.25 -42.14
CA PRO A 12 -26.61 27.57 -41.09
C PRO A 12 -27.11 28.54 -39.98
N SER A 13 -26.30 28.70 -38.91
CA SER A 13 -26.04 29.79 -37.90
C SER A 13 -26.71 31.18 -38.01
N PRO A 14 -26.46 32.17 -37.10
CA PRO A 14 -26.27 32.24 -35.63
C PRO A 14 -27.08 33.40 -34.94
N CYS A 15 -27.15 33.45 -33.60
CA CYS A 15 -27.42 34.66 -32.80
C CYS A 15 -26.86 34.44 -31.38
N LEU A 16 -25.70 34.99 -30.97
CA LEU A 16 -25.48 36.35 -30.46
C LEU A 16 -26.65 36.91 -29.62
N LEU A 17 -26.61 36.74 -28.29
CA LEU A 17 -27.19 37.69 -27.35
C LEU A 17 -26.37 37.77 -26.04
N GLN A 18 -25.51 38.79 -26.02
CA GLN A 18 -25.29 39.77 -24.95
C GLN A 18 -25.17 39.32 -23.47
N ARG A 19 -23.92 39.45 -23.00
CA ARG A 19 -23.54 39.83 -21.64
C ARG A 19 -24.47 40.89 -21.03
N ARG A 20 -25.00 40.62 -19.84
CA ARG A 20 -25.31 41.65 -18.84
C ARG A 20 -24.47 41.41 -17.59
N ARG A 21 -23.65 42.41 -17.26
CA ARG A 21 -23.01 42.60 -15.96
C ARG A 21 -24.10 42.95 -14.96
N PHE A 22 -24.13 42.27 -13.81
CA PHE A 22 -24.78 42.80 -12.61
C PHE A 22 -23.78 42.84 -11.47
N SER A 23 -23.64 44.05 -10.94
CA SER A 23 -22.83 44.43 -9.80
C SER A 23 -23.50 43.92 -8.52
N THR A 24 -22.73 43.27 -7.65
CA THR A 24 -23.14 42.95 -6.28
C THR A 24 -22.89 44.14 -5.36
N PRO A 25 -23.81 44.47 -4.44
CA PRO A 25 -23.50 45.23 -3.24
C PRO A 25 -23.39 44.29 -2.03
N SER A 26 -22.34 44.48 -1.24
CA SER A 26 -22.24 43.97 0.14
C SER A 26 -23.28 44.63 1.04
N PRO A 27 -23.70 43.95 2.11
CA PRO A 27 -23.52 44.59 3.41
C PRO A 27 -23.09 43.63 4.53
N SER A 28 -22.25 44.16 5.40
CA SER A 28 -21.95 43.68 6.74
C SER A 28 -23.05 44.09 7.71
N THR A 29 -23.50 43.19 8.60
CA THR A 29 -23.70 43.51 10.04
C THR A 29 -23.87 42.25 10.88
N HIS A 30 -23.24 42.29 12.05
CA HIS A 30 -23.29 41.37 13.17
C HIS A 30 -24.70 41.15 13.73
N LEU A 31 -24.96 39.96 14.30
CA LEU A 31 -25.62 39.83 15.61
C LEU A 31 -25.38 38.44 16.23
N HIS A 32 -25.18 38.46 17.54
CA HIS A 32 -24.95 37.37 18.47
C HIS A 32 -26.13 36.38 18.57
N GLY A 33 -25.83 35.10 18.79
CA GLY A 33 -26.80 34.09 19.21
C GLY A 33 -26.11 32.78 19.57
N SER A 34 -25.86 32.58 20.86
CA SER A 34 -25.25 31.40 21.46
C SER A 34 -26.08 30.13 21.27
N PHE A 35 -25.46 29.06 20.76
CA PHE A 35 -25.89 27.69 21.06
C PHE A 35 -24.67 26.79 21.26
N SER A 36 -24.72 26.07 22.37
CA SER A 36 -23.73 25.12 22.88
C SER A 36 -23.79 23.83 22.09
N GLN A 37 -22.66 23.30 21.60
CA GLN A 37 -22.52 21.86 21.33
C GLN A 37 -21.06 21.43 21.07
N ASN A 38 -20.68 20.43 21.87
CA ASN A 38 -19.81 19.28 21.63
C ASN A 38 -18.30 19.46 21.40
N GLN A 39 -17.57 18.83 22.32
CA GLN A 39 -16.13 18.69 22.41
C GLN A 39 -15.53 18.04 21.15
N LYS A 40 -14.51 18.71 20.65
CA LYS A 40 -13.64 18.32 19.54
C LYS A 40 -12.70 17.17 19.97
N ILE A 41 -12.62 16.13 19.15
CA ILE A 41 -11.49 15.21 19.10
C ILE A 41 -10.45 15.84 18.16
N GLY A 42 -9.21 15.93 18.64
CA GLY A 42 -8.16 16.82 18.13
C GLY A 42 -7.62 16.45 16.75
N ILE A 43 -7.67 17.44 15.87
CA ILE A 43 -6.82 17.60 14.69
C ILE A 43 -5.47 18.14 15.20
N PHE A 44 -4.37 17.45 14.91
CA PHE A 44 -3.02 17.91 15.28
C PHE A 44 -2.42 18.77 14.17
N ASP A 45 -2.17 20.03 14.50
CA ASP A 45 -1.36 21.00 13.76
C ASP A 45 0.12 20.56 13.71
N TYR A 46 0.70 20.53 12.51
CA TYR A 46 2.14 20.61 12.31
C TYR A 46 2.44 21.67 11.23
N GLU A 47 2.37 22.94 11.61
CA GLU A 47 3.03 24.03 10.91
C GLU A 47 3.89 24.84 11.89
N ARG A 48 5.21 24.61 11.88
CA ARG A 48 6.22 25.69 11.86
C ARG A 48 7.63 25.15 11.76
N ASN A 49 8.43 25.95 11.07
CA ASN A 49 9.87 25.87 10.87
C ASN A 49 10.36 24.82 9.90
N TRP A 50 10.33 25.08 8.60
CA TRP A 50 11.48 24.84 7.68
C TRP A 50 11.35 25.74 6.43
N ARG A 51 11.37 27.07 6.62
CA ARG A 51 11.68 28.04 5.55
C ARG A 51 12.94 28.82 5.91
N ARG A 52 14.12 28.32 5.51
CA ARG A 52 15.29 29.11 5.10
C ARG A 52 16.49 28.21 4.76
N LYS A 53 16.62 27.86 3.48
CA LYS A 53 17.83 28.09 2.66
C LYS A 53 17.68 27.33 1.33
N ARG A 54 17.21 28.04 0.31
CA ARG A 54 17.60 27.75 -1.08
C ARG A 54 18.95 28.44 -1.31
N ARG A 55 19.95 27.68 -1.75
CA ARG A 55 20.95 28.10 -2.75
C ARG A 55 21.67 26.88 -3.31
N THR A 56 21.36 26.62 -4.58
CA THR A 56 22.28 26.27 -5.66
C THR A 56 23.22 25.07 -5.46
N LEU A 57 22.91 23.95 -6.12
CA LEU A 57 23.91 23.25 -6.91
C LEU A 57 23.25 22.69 -8.18
N MET A 58 23.69 23.22 -9.32
CA MET A 58 23.40 22.73 -10.66
C MET A 58 24.34 21.58 -10.99
N CYS A 59 23.82 20.58 -11.71
CA CYS A 59 24.48 19.66 -12.64
C CYS A 59 25.94 19.24 -12.38
N ALA A 60 26.11 18.01 -11.88
CA ALA A 60 27.13 17.01 -12.23
C ALA A 60 26.72 15.77 -11.40
N VAL A 61 26.50 14.56 -11.89
CA VAL A 61 27.38 13.69 -12.69
C VAL A 61 26.47 12.62 -13.29
N ASN A 62 26.57 12.38 -14.59
CA ASN A 62 25.90 11.25 -15.26
C ASN A 62 26.91 10.55 -16.18
N GLN A 63 28.08 10.23 -15.62
CA GLN A 63 29.19 9.61 -16.33
C GLN A 63 29.66 8.30 -15.68
N ASP A 64 29.46 8.11 -14.37
CA ASP A 64 29.93 6.91 -13.66
C ASP A 64 29.04 5.67 -13.89
N ALA A 65 27.75 5.87 -14.21
CA ALA A 65 26.83 4.76 -14.49
C ALA A 65 27.09 4.06 -15.84
N LYS A 66 27.89 4.66 -16.74
CA LYS A 66 28.26 4.06 -18.04
C LYS A 66 29.57 3.28 -18.01
N GLU A 67 30.47 3.59 -17.07
CA GLU A 67 31.72 2.83 -16.90
C GLU A 67 31.45 1.48 -16.19
N ALA A 68 30.50 1.44 -15.25
CA ALA A 68 30.12 0.21 -14.55
C ALA A 68 29.51 -0.89 -15.46
N MET A 69 28.96 -0.53 -16.62
CA MET A 69 28.43 -1.50 -17.60
C MET A 69 29.48 -2.09 -18.54
N LYS A 70 30.70 -1.54 -18.59
CA LYS A 70 31.78 -2.07 -19.45
C LYS A 70 32.58 -3.18 -18.76
N ASP A 71 32.75 -3.09 -17.45
CA ASP A 71 33.53 -4.07 -16.67
C ASP A 71 32.79 -5.39 -16.43
N THR A 72 31.46 -5.43 -16.64
CA THR A 72 30.67 -6.66 -16.51
C THR A 72 30.80 -7.60 -17.70
N VAL A 73 31.38 -7.16 -18.82
CA VAL A 73 31.52 -7.99 -20.04
C VAL A 73 32.86 -8.74 -20.10
N GLU A 74 33.87 -8.34 -19.31
CA GLU A 74 35.18 -9.01 -19.30
C GLU A 74 35.35 -10.07 -18.19
N THR A 75 34.41 -10.20 -17.27
CA THR A 75 34.49 -11.18 -16.16
C THR A 75 33.87 -12.56 -16.48
N ASP A 76 33.19 -12.72 -17.62
CA ASP A 76 32.60 -14.00 -18.06
C ASP A 76 33.61 -14.97 -18.75
N SER A 77 34.90 -14.63 -18.80
CA SER A 77 35.93 -15.41 -19.53
C SER A 77 36.90 -16.21 -18.63
N LEU A 78 36.68 -16.27 -17.32
CA LEU A 78 37.60 -16.96 -16.38
C LEU A 78 36.94 -18.06 -15.54
N ILE A 79 35.89 -18.70 -16.05
CA ILE A 79 35.39 -19.98 -15.52
C ILE A 79 35.93 -21.09 -16.41
N GLY A 80 37.20 -21.41 -16.20
CA GLY A 80 37.88 -22.50 -16.89
C GLY A 80 39.12 -22.90 -16.12
N VAL A 81 39.07 -24.10 -15.54
CA VAL A 81 40.17 -24.86 -14.95
C VAL A 81 40.43 -24.58 -13.45
N LEU A 82 40.32 -25.68 -12.69
CA LEU A 82 40.89 -26.09 -11.38
C LEU A 82 39.74 -26.70 -10.56
N GLY A 83 39.54 -28.01 -10.46
CA GLY A 83 40.52 -29.08 -10.23
C GLY A 83 40.28 -29.59 -8.81
N GLU A 84 39.70 -30.79 -8.70
CA GLU A 84 39.34 -31.48 -7.46
C GLU A 84 40.51 -31.57 -6.45
N THR A 85 40.22 -31.33 -5.17
CA THR A 85 40.78 -32.09 -4.05
C THR A 85 39.88 -31.99 -2.80
N ASP A 86 39.57 -33.15 -2.23
CA ASP A 86 38.89 -33.35 -0.96
C ASP A 86 39.73 -32.92 0.26
N SER A 87 39.08 -32.34 1.28
CA SER A 87 39.09 -32.79 2.70
C SER A 87 38.61 -31.69 3.68
N ASP A 88 37.66 -32.09 4.53
CA ASP A 88 37.28 -31.61 5.89
C ASP A 88 37.42 -30.13 6.30
N GLN A 89 36.28 -29.44 6.46
CA GLN A 89 35.78 -28.96 7.76
C GLN A 89 34.40 -28.27 7.60
N ASP A 90 33.41 -28.89 8.23
CA ASP A 90 31.98 -28.57 8.18
C ASP A 90 31.63 -27.45 9.18
N GLY A 91 30.96 -26.40 8.71
CA GLY A 91 30.53 -25.26 9.52
C GLY A 91 30.49 -23.93 8.76
N SER A 92 31.49 -23.61 7.94
CA SER A 92 31.58 -22.30 7.24
C SER A 92 30.76 -22.24 5.93
N ARG A 93 30.64 -23.38 5.24
CA ARG A 93 29.97 -23.47 3.92
C ARG A 93 28.46 -23.22 3.97
N THR A 94 27.81 -23.52 5.08
CA THR A 94 26.36 -23.35 5.24
C THR A 94 25.97 -21.90 5.48
N PHE A 95 26.78 -21.14 6.24
CA PHE A 95 26.54 -19.72 6.48
C PHE A 95 26.76 -18.86 5.23
N LEU A 96 27.82 -19.13 4.45
CA LEU A 96 28.07 -18.43 3.18
C LEU A 96 26.93 -18.66 2.17
N LYS A 97 26.47 -19.90 2.02
CA LYS A 97 25.39 -20.25 1.09
C LYS A 97 24.01 -19.70 1.49
N VAL A 98 23.77 -19.46 2.78
CA VAL A 98 22.53 -18.84 3.28
C VAL A 98 22.58 -17.32 3.14
N CYS A 99 23.74 -16.69 3.39
CA CYS A 99 23.95 -15.26 3.17
C CYS A 99 23.76 -14.87 1.69
N ASP A 100 24.35 -15.64 0.77
CA ASP A 100 24.23 -15.41 -0.67
C ASP A 100 22.77 -15.50 -1.16
N LYS A 101 21.97 -16.42 -0.59
CA LYS A 101 20.55 -16.55 -0.92
C LYS A 101 19.70 -15.41 -0.39
N SER A 102 19.98 -14.93 0.81
CA SER A 102 19.28 -13.79 1.41
C SER A 102 19.56 -12.48 0.65
N ILE A 103 20.80 -12.29 0.19
CA ILE A 103 21.20 -11.15 -0.64
C ILE A 103 20.47 -11.19 -1.99
N GLU A 104 20.39 -12.36 -2.62
CA GLU A 104 19.60 -12.54 -3.85
C GLU A 104 18.11 -12.28 -3.60
N ALA A 105 17.54 -12.83 -2.53
CA ALA A 105 16.12 -12.64 -2.20
C ALA A 105 15.76 -11.17 -1.94
N TRP A 106 16.61 -10.44 -1.23
CA TRP A 106 16.45 -9.00 -1.04
C TRP A 106 16.59 -8.22 -2.34
N SER A 107 17.60 -8.54 -3.16
CA SER A 107 17.77 -7.91 -4.47
C SER A 107 16.54 -8.11 -5.37
N GLN A 108 15.96 -9.32 -5.35
CA GLN A 108 14.72 -9.63 -6.06
C GLN A 108 13.52 -8.86 -5.49
N PHE A 109 13.37 -8.82 -4.17
CA PHE A 109 12.36 -8.00 -3.50
C PHE A 109 12.49 -6.53 -3.90
N ALA A 110 13.70 -5.98 -3.82
CA ALA A 110 14.00 -4.59 -4.11
C ALA A 110 13.63 -4.22 -5.54
N ARG A 111 13.97 -5.09 -6.50
CA ARG A 111 13.59 -4.93 -7.91
C ARG A 111 12.07 -4.89 -8.12
N ARG A 112 11.31 -5.72 -7.40
CA ARG A 112 9.84 -5.83 -7.60
C ARG A 112 9.04 -4.77 -6.87
N VAL A 113 9.50 -4.34 -5.70
CA VAL A 113 8.77 -3.34 -4.89
C VAL A 113 9.05 -1.91 -5.36
N SER A 114 10.22 -1.67 -5.97
CA SER A 114 10.66 -0.33 -6.38
C SER A 114 9.94 0.18 -7.63
N GLY A 115 9.53 1.44 -7.60
CA GLY A 115 8.82 2.09 -8.69
C GLY A 115 7.91 3.23 -8.22
N GLU A 116 7.28 3.87 -9.19
CA GLU A 116 6.11 4.72 -8.99
C GLU A 116 4.87 3.82 -9.01
N TRP A 117 4.03 3.94 -7.99
CA TRP A 117 2.80 3.18 -7.86
C TRP A 117 1.63 4.15 -7.77
N ASP A 118 0.71 4.11 -8.72
CA ASP A 118 -0.46 4.99 -8.75
C ASP A 118 -1.73 4.18 -8.47
N GLY A 119 -2.72 4.80 -7.83
CA GLY A 119 -3.96 4.09 -7.54
C GLY A 119 -4.95 4.86 -6.69
N PHE A 120 -5.71 4.11 -5.89
CA PHE A 120 -6.69 4.66 -4.98
C PHE A 120 -6.52 4.10 -3.57
N GLY A 121 -6.77 4.94 -2.58
CA GLY A 121 -6.75 4.57 -1.17
C GLY A 121 -8.01 5.01 -0.43
N ALA A 122 -8.51 4.18 0.47
CA ALA A 122 -9.70 4.48 1.26
C ALA A 122 -9.55 4.02 2.71
N ASP A 123 -10.20 4.75 3.61
CA ASP A 123 -10.27 4.45 5.03
C ASP A 123 -11.60 3.75 5.35
N PHE A 124 -11.54 2.73 6.21
CA PHE A 124 -12.66 1.96 6.69
C PHE A 124 -12.65 1.92 8.21
N ASN A 125 -13.84 1.88 8.82
CA ASN A 125 -13.95 1.65 10.26
C ASN A 125 -13.62 0.18 10.61
N ASN A 126 -13.65 -0.16 11.90
CA ASN A 126 -13.42 -1.52 12.39
C ASN A 126 -14.54 -2.52 12.05
N GLU A 127 -15.59 -2.11 11.35
CA GLU A 127 -16.67 -2.95 10.83
C GLU A 127 -16.57 -3.14 9.30
N GLY A 128 -15.58 -2.53 8.65
CA GLY A 128 -15.39 -2.61 7.20
C GLY A 128 -16.25 -1.64 6.40
N LYS A 129 -16.87 -0.65 7.05
CA LYS A 129 -17.62 0.41 6.37
C LYS A 129 -16.70 1.54 5.93
N ALA A 130 -16.77 1.90 4.65
CA ALA A 130 -16.01 3.00 4.07
C ALA A 130 -16.34 4.33 4.75
N ILE A 131 -15.31 5.15 4.97
CA ILE A 131 -15.39 6.47 5.58
C ILE A 131 -15.37 7.53 4.47
N GLU A 132 -16.40 8.36 4.45
CA GLU A 132 -16.53 9.45 3.47
C GLU A 132 -15.42 10.50 3.67
N LEU A 133 -14.88 11.03 2.58
CA LEU A 133 -13.89 12.10 2.62
C LEU A 133 -14.48 13.35 3.29
N PRO A 134 -13.69 14.10 4.07
CA PRO A 134 -14.20 15.26 4.77
C PRO A 134 -14.62 16.36 3.78
N GLU A 135 -15.72 17.06 4.06
CA GLU A 135 -16.23 18.12 3.18
C GLU A 135 -15.18 19.20 2.84
N SER A 136 -14.21 19.42 3.73
CA SER A 136 -13.13 20.39 3.54
C SER A 136 -12.20 20.08 2.36
N VAL A 137 -12.17 18.84 1.87
CA VAL A 137 -11.33 18.43 0.72
C VAL A 137 -12.15 18.11 -0.52
N VAL A 138 -13.48 18.05 -0.40
CA VAL A 138 -14.38 17.68 -1.50
C VAL A 138 -14.83 18.94 -2.25
N PRO A 139 -14.54 19.05 -3.57
CA PRO A 139 -15.02 20.16 -4.39
C PRO A 139 -16.53 20.40 -4.27
N GLU A 140 -16.94 21.67 -4.33
CA GLU A 140 -18.35 22.08 -4.23
C GLU A 140 -19.24 21.39 -5.28
N ALA A 141 -18.75 21.20 -6.50
CA ALA A 141 -19.48 20.51 -7.56
C ALA A 141 -19.95 19.09 -7.15
N TYR A 142 -19.10 18.30 -6.48
CA TYR A 142 -19.51 16.97 -6.00
C TYR A 142 -20.62 17.07 -4.95
N ARG A 143 -20.59 18.10 -4.11
CA ARG A 143 -21.64 18.36 -3.10
C ARG A 143 -22.96 18.77 -3.75
N GLU A 144 -22.91 19.65 -4.75
CA GLU A 144 -24.08 20.05 -5.54
C GLU A 144 -24.71 18.87 -6.30
N TRP A 145 -23.90 17.91 -6.72
CA TRP A 145 -24.36 16.69 -7.40
C TRP A 145 -24.72 15.55 -6.43
N GLU A 146 -24.65 15.78 -5.13
CA GLU A 146 -24.90 14.78 -4.07
C GLU A 146 -24.03 13.52 -4.23
N ILE A 147 -22.84 13.67 -4.80
CA ILE A 147 -21.86 12.59 -4.97
C ILE A 147 -20.96 12.52 -3.74
N LYS A 148 -21.00 11.37 -3.08
CA LYS A 148 -20.11 11.03 -1.96
C LYS A 148 -18.80 10.48 -2.47
N LEU A 149 -17.69 10.98 -1.93
CA LEU A 149 -16.35 10.48 -2.22
C LEU A 149 -15.82 9.74 -1.02
N PHE A 150 -15.21 8.57 -1.25
CA PHE A 150 -14.60 7.74 -0.21
C PHE A 150 -13.12 7.48 -0.49
N ASP A 151 -12.73 7.53 -1.77
CA ASP A 151 -11.41 7.17 -2.24
C ASP A 151 -10.56 8.41 -2.50
N TRP A 152 -9.35 8.39 -1.98
CA TRP A 152 -8.26 9.26 -2.38
C TRP A 152 -7.63 8.71 -3.67
N GLN A 153 -7.32 9.58 -4.63
CA GLN A 153 -6.29 9.22 -5.61
C GLN A 153 -4.94 9.26 -4.90
N THR A 154 -4.12 8.22 -5.09
CA THR A 154 -2.88 8.03 -4.37
C THR A 154 -1.70 7.80 -5.30
N GLN A 155 -0.54 8.23 -4.85
CA GLN A 155 0.75 7.84 -5.41
C GLN A 155 1.66 7.31 -4.31
N CYS A 156 2.42 6.27 -4.63
CA CYS A 156 3.30 5.58 -3.71
C CYS A 156 4.69 5.31 -4.32
N PRO A 157 5.49 6.35 -4.59
CA PRO A 157 6.89 6.17 -4.98
C PRO A 157 7.60 5.34 -3.91
N THR A 158 8.14 4.21 -4.32
CA THR A 158 8.76 3.21 -3.47
C THR A 158 10.16 2.90 -3.99
N LEU A 159 11.16 2.87 -3.11
CA LEU A 159 12.54 2.51 -3.44
C LEU A 159 13.08 1.59 -2.34
N ALA A 160 13.53 0.42 -2.75
CA ALA A 160 14.34 -0.45 -1.92
C ALA A 160 15.75 -0.50 -2.48
N GLU A 161 16.74 -0.20 -1.64
CA GLU A 161 18.16 -0.22 -2.01
C GLU A 161 18.66 -1.68 -1.95
N PRO A 162 19.13 -2.28 -3.06
CA PRO A 162 19.56 -3.68 -3.09
C PRO A 162 20.71 -4.02 -2.14
N GLU A 163 21.56 -3.04 -1.80
CA GLU A 163 22.76 -3.26 -1.00
C GLU A 163 22.57 -2.94 0.49
N ASP A 164 21.65 -2.04 0.83
CA ASP A 164 21.58 -1.43 2.17
C ASP A 164 20.46 -1.99 3.07
N HIS A 165 19.65 -2.94 2.60
CA HIS A 165 18.45 -3.42 3.31
C HIS A 165 17.53 -2.28 3.79
N VAL A 166 17.41 -1.23 2.97
CA VAL A 166 16.57 -0.07 3.24
C VAL A 166 15.41 -0.04 2.26
N LEU A 167 14.20 0.20 2.76
CA LEU A 167 13.01 0.49 1.97
C LEU A 167 12.49 1.87 2.36
N VAL A 168 12.31 2.76 1.38
CA VAL A 168 11.71 4.08 1.56
C VAL A 168 10.52 4.22 0.61
N TYR A 169 9.41 4.76 1.11
CA TYR A 169 8.28 5.11 0.25
C TYR A 169 7.53 6.32 0.79
N LYS A 170 6.73 6.94 -0.07
CA LYS A 170 5.82 8.02 0.33
C LYS A 170 4.40 7.64 -0.01
N SER A 171 3.49 7.64 0.94
CA SER A 171 2.05 7.62 0.65
C SER A 171 1.57 9.05 0.40
N ILE A 172 1.32 9.39 -0.85
CA ILE A 172 0.85 10.71 -1.29
C ILE A 172 -0.65 10.63 -1.57
N GLN A 173 -1.46 11.46 -0.92
CA GLN A 173 -2.87 11.61 -1.25
C GLN A 173 -3.07 12.88 -2.09
N LEU A 174 -3.89 12.79 -3.14
CA LEU A 174 -4.21 13.90 -4.01
C LEU A 174 -5.63 14.40 -3.71
N LEU A 175 -5.83 15.71 -3.81
CA LEU A 175 -7.16 16.33 -3.70
C LEU A 175 -8.05 15.83 -4.86
N PRO A 176 -9.33 15.49 -4.60
CA PRO A 176 -10.30 15.26 -5.66
C PRO A 176 -10.45 16.50 -6.55
N THR A 177 -10.55 16.29 -7.85
CA THR A 177 -10.69 17.36 -8.86
C THR A 177 -11.92 17.12 -9.73
N VAL A 178 -12.45 18.19 -10.33
CA VAL A 178 -13.59 18.14 -11.26
C VAL A 178 -13.31 18.93 -12.53
N GLY A 179 -13.91 18.52 -13.65
CA GLY A 179 -13.81 19.25 -14.92
C GLY A 179 -12.41 19.27 -15.53
N CYS A 180 -12.06 20.35 -16.24
CA CYS A 180 -10.75 20.50 -16.89
C CYS A 180 -9.58 20.66 -15.91
N GLU A 181 -9.84 20.74 -14.61
CA GLU A 181 -8.83 20.75 -13.54
C GLU A 181 -8.37 19.32 -13.20
N ALA A 182 -8.97 18.29 -13.79
CA ALA A 182 -8.56 16.89 -13.65
C ALA A 182 -7.10 16.63 -14.11
N ASP A 183 -6.52 17.51 -14.91
CA ASP A 183 -5.11 17.45 -15.34
C ASP A 183 -4.15 18.10 -14.32
N ALA A 184 -4.68 18.73 -13.25
CA ALA A 184 -3.89 19.41 -12.21
C ALA A 184 -3.98 18.65 -10.88
N ALA A 185 -3.15 17.62 -10.72
CA ALA A 185 -3.01 16.91 -9.46
C ALA A 185 -2.45 17.85 -8.36
N THR A 186 -3.15 17.96 -7.23
CA THR A 186 -2.71 18.72 -6.06
C THR A 186 -2.53 17.79 -4.88
N ARG A 187 -1.36 17.83 -4.22
CA ARG A 187 -1.10 17.01 -3.04
C ARG A 187 -1.89 17.54 -1.85
N TYR A 188 -2.63 16.66 -1.19
CA TYR A 188 -3.27 16.92 0.10
C TYR A 188 -2.33 16.58 1.26
N SER A 189 -1.76 15.38 1.24
CA SER A 189 -0.88 14.88 2.30
C SER A 189 0.26 14.04 1.70
N VAL A 190 1.37 13.97 2.43
CA VAL A 190 2.52 13.11 2.12
C VAL A 190 2.97 12.49 3.43
N ASP A 191 2.88 11.17 3.53
CA ASP A 191 3.43 10.38 4.64
C ASP A 191 4.64 9.59 4.14
N GLU A 192 5.83 9.88 4.68
CA GLU A 192 7.07 9.23 4.27
C GLU A 192 7.46 8.15 5.29
N ARG A 193 7.75 6.96 4.78
CA ARG A 193 8.07 5.78 5.57
C ARG A 193 9.44 5.26 5.16
N LYS A 194 10.22 4.88 6.17
CA LYS A 194 11.54 4.28 5.99
C LYS A 194 11.67 3.06 6.90
N VAL A 195 11.88 1.91 6.28
CA VAL A 195 12.27 0.67 6.96
C VAL A 195 13.78 0.54 6.81
N GLY A 196 14.48 0.24 7.90
CA GLY A 196 15.93 0.10 7.90
C GLY A 196 16.67 1.40 8.22
N GLY A 197 17.94 1.25 8.61
CA GLY A 197 18.74 2.32 9.20
C GLY A 197 18.35 2.66 10.66
N GLU A 198 19.02 3.66 11.22
CA GLU A 198 18.79 4.10 12.60
C GLU A 198 17.38 4.74 12.77
N ASN A 199 16.71 4.42 13.88
CA ASN A 199 15.44 5.04 14.31
C ASN A 199 14.25 4.95 13.34
N SER A 200 14.10 3.83 12.63
CA SER A 200 12.98 3.62 11.68
C SER A 200 11.60 3.53 12.33
N GLY A 201 11.48 3.13 13.60
CA GLY A 201 10.18 2.96 14.27
C GLY A 201 9.43 1.68 13.88
N VAL A 202 10.03 0.86 13.02
CA VAL A 202 9.56 -0.49 12.68
C VAL A 202 10.07 -1.49 13.72
N THR A 203 9.18 -2.33 14.24
CA THR A 203 9.51 -3.35 15.24
C THR A 203 9.71 -4.73 14.62
N ALA A 204 9.10 -4.99 13.47
CA ALA A 204 9.27 -6.21 12.69
C ALA A 204 9.00 -5.91 11.22
N PHE A 205 9.85 -6.43 10.33
CA PHE A 205 9.70 -6.32 8.89
C PHE A 205 10.02 -7.67 8.25
N ALA A 206 9.05 -8.24 7.54
CA ALA A 206 9.24 -9.47 6.79
C ALA A 206 8.95 -9.25 5.31
N TYR A 207 9.79 -9.79 4.43
CA TYR A 207 9.68 -9.62 2.98
C TYR A 207 9.79 -10.94 2.24
N GLN A 208 9.21 -10.98 1.04
CA GLN A 208 9.35 -12.10 0.11
C GLN A 208 9.93 -11.58 -1.22
N SER A 209 10.70 -12.41 -1.91
CA SER A 209 11.23 -12.09 -3.26
C SER A 209 10.15 -11.73 -4.30
N SER A 210 8.87 -11.96 -4.00
CA SER A 210 7.72 -11.52 -4.80
C SER A 210 7.49 -10.01 -4.80
N GLY A 211 8.11 -9.26 -3.87
CA GLY A 211 7.82 -7.86 -3.61
C GLY A 211 6.78 -7.65 -2.50
N SER A 212 6.15 -8.74 -2.02
CA SER A 212 5.22 -8.68 -0.89
C SER A 212 5.98 -8.52 0.42
N TYR A 213 5.40 -7.79 1.37
CA TYR A 213 5.99 -7.58 2.68
C TYR A 213 4.95 -7.32 3.77
N VAL A 214 5.38 -7.44 5.02
CA VAL A 214 4.64 -6.98 6.19
C VAL A 214 5.55 -6.10 7.04
N ALA A 215 5.08 -4.90 7.38
CA ALA A 215 5.75 -3.98 8.27
C ALA A 215 4.90 -3.74 9.52
N VAL A 216 5.51 -3.91 10.69
CA VAL A 216 4.88 -3.64 11.98
C VAL A 216 5.52 -2.41 12.57
N TRP A 217 4.79 -1.29 12.57
CA TRP A 217 5.22 -0.05 13.19
C TRP A 217 4.60 0.07 14.57
N GLN A 218 5.39 0.53 15.55
CA GLN A 218 4.90 0.77 16.90
C GLN A 218 5.19 2.21 17.31
N LYS A 219 4.13 2.92 17.71
CA LYS A 219 4.24 4.23 18.36
C LYS A 219 3.37 4.24 19.60
N ASP A 220 3.99 4.33 20.77
CA ASP A 220 3.33 4.24 22.06
C ASP A 220 2.49 2.96 22.17
N ASN A 221 1.17 3.10 22.37
CA ASN A 221 0.19 2.01 22.48
C ASN A 221 -0.54 1.73 21.15
N LEU A 222 -0.01 2.22 20.03
CA LEU A 222 -0.60 2.09 18.71
C LEU A 222 0.33 1.31 17.79
N PHE A 223 -0.22 0.26 17.19
CA PHE A 223 0.40 -0.52 16.14
C PHE A 223 -0.22 -0.16 14.80
N GLU A 224 0.63 -0.01 13.80
CA GLU A 224 0.23 0.07 12.40
C GLU A 224 0.84 -1.14 11.69
N LEU A 225 -0.02 -2.08 11.28
CA LEU A 225 0.39 -3.28 10.57
C LEU A 225 0.09 -3.07 9.10
N GLU A 226 1.12 -2.88 8.30
CA GLU A 226 1.01 -2.72 6.86
C GLU A 226 1.36 -4.03 6.17
N TYR A 227 0.42 -4.52 5.37
CA TYR A 227 0.54 -5.72 4.56
C TYR A 227 0.52 -5.30 3.09
N CYS A 228 1.63 -5.47 2.39
CA CYS A 228 1.72 -5.23 0.95
C CYS A 228 1.73 -6.58 0.22
N LEU A 229 0.68 -6.83 -0.55
CA LEU A 229 0.49 -8.06 -1.31
C LEU A 229 0.64 -7.75 -2.80
N ILE A 230 1.63 -8.37 -3.45
CA ILE A 230 1.81 -8.31 -4.91
C ILE A 230 1.01 -9.43 -5.55
N HIS A 231 0.29 -9.14 -6.63
CA HIS A 231 -0.47 -10.16 -7.36
C HIS A 231 0.49 -11.18 -8.03
N PRO A 232 0.32 -12.50 -7.81
CA PRO A 232 1.30 -13.51 -8.20
C PRO A 232 1.43 -13.70 -9.71
N GLN A 233 0.40 -13.34 -10.49
CA GLN A 233 0.44 -13.37 -11.96
C GLN A 233 0.56 -11.98 -12.59
N ASP A 234 0.53 -10.91 -11.80
CA ASP A 234 0.62 -9.53 -12.27
C ASP A 234 1.46 -8.72 -11.28
N PHE A 235 2.78 -8.74 -11.45
CA PHE A 235 3.70 -8.08 -10.53
C PHE A 235 3.62 -6.54 -10.57
N GLU A 236 2.81 -5.99 -11.48
CA GLU A 236 2.50 -4.57 -11.54
C GLU A 236 1.23 -4.21 -10.77
N SER A 237 0.53 -5.18 -10.18
CA SER A 237 -0.65 -4.95 -9.34
C SER A 237 -0.35 -5.28 -7.89
N ARG A 238 -0.67 -4.36 -6.98
CA ARG A 238 -0.54 -4.59 -5.54
C ARG A 238 -1.71 -4.03 -4.73
N VAL A 239 -1.90 -4.63 -3.57
CA VAL A 239 -2.80 -4.12 -2.54
C VAL A 239 -2.00 -3.90 -1.26
N ARG A 240 -2.14 -2.72 -0.65
CA ARG A 240 -1.64 -2.45 0.69
C ARG A 240 -2.80 -2.34 1.65
N ILE A 241 -2.85 -3.23 2.64
CA ILE A 241 -3.86 -3.24 3.70
C ILE A 241 -3.16 -2.85 4.99
N ILE A 242 -3.66 -1.82 5.66
CA ILE A 242 -3.11 -1.31 6.91
C ILE A 242 -4.16 -1.49 8.00
N GLN A 243 -3.82 -2.22 9.05
CA GLN A 243 -4.64 -2.34 10.25
C GLN A 243 -4.08 -1.45 11.36
N LEU A 244 -4.90 -0.53 11.85
CA LEU A 244 -4.54 0.32 12.99
C LEU A 244 -5.05 -0.32 14.28
N ILE A 245 -4.15 -0.77 15.13
CA ILE A 245 -4.45 -1.58 16.31
C ILE A 245 -4.01 -0.83 17.57
N ARG A 246 -4.93 -0.61 18.50
CA ARG A 246 -4.63 -0.02 19.81
C ARG A 246 -4.41 -1.13 20.84
N VAL A 247 -3.35 -1.01 21.64
CA VAL A 247 -3.09 -1.87 22.80
C VAL A 247 -3.66 -1.22 24.06
N LEU A 248 -4.52 -1.95 24.75
CA LEU A 248 -5.08 -1.58 26.04
C LEU A 248 -4.46 -2.45 27.13
N ASN A 249 -4.09 -1.83 28.25
CA ASN A 249 -3.53 -2.52 29.42
C ASN A 249 -2.36 -3.45 29.07
N ASN A 250 -1.52 -3.06 28.10
CA ASN A 250 -0.34 -3.80 27.62
C ASN A 250 -0.59 -5.22 27.10
N THR A 251 -1.84 -5.61 26.84
CA THR A 251 -2.21 -7.01 26.56
C THR A 251 -3.34 -7.13 25.53
N LYS A 252 -4.37 -6.28 25.62
CA LYS A 252 -5.54 -6.38 24.74
C LYS A 252 -5.35 -5.54 23.48
N MET A 253 -5.24 -6.20 22.33
CA MET A 253 -5.19 -5.56 21.02
C MET A 253 -6.60 -5.34 20.46
N VAL A 254 -6.89 -4.12 20.02
CA VAL A 254 -8.20 -3.71 19.49
C VAL A 254 -8.05 -2.98 18.17
N LEU A 255 -8.63 -3.54 17.10
CA LEU A 255 -8.69 -2.90 15.79
C LEU A 255 -9.50 -1.59 15.86
N GLN A 256 -8.90 -0.49 15.42
CA GLN A 256 -9.51 0.84 15.40
C GLN A 256 -10.07 1.16 14.01
N SER A 257 -9.27 0.93 12.98
CA SER A 257 -9.60 1.26 11.60
C SER A 257 -8.74 0.43 10.64
N ILE A 258 -9.15 0.42 9.39
CA ILE A 258 -8.46 -0.26 8.30
C ILE A 258 -8.24 0.77 7.19
N ARG A 259 -7.08 0.76 6.55
CA ARG A 259 -6.83 1.52 5.32
C ARG A 259 -6.45 0.55 4.22
N VAL A 260 -7.00 0.76 3.03
CA VAL A 260 -6.72 -0.07 1.87
C VAL A 260 -6.23 0.82 0.74
N PHE A 261 -5.14 0.40 0.09
CA PHE A 261 -4.68 0.97 -1.17
C PHE A 261 -4.68 -0.10 -2.25
N ARG A 262 -5.22 0.23 -3.42
CA ARG A 262 -5.12 -0.58 -4.63
C ARG A 262 -4.28 0.19 -5.62
N GLU A 263 -3.14 -0.37 -5.99
CA GLU A 263 -2.08 0.36 -6.69
C GLU A 263 -1.57 -0.45 -7.88
N GLN A 264 -1.31 0.26 -8.97
CA GLN A 264 -0.70 -0.24 -10.18
C GLN A 264 0.69 0.40 -10.34
N TRP A 265 1.67 -0.39 -10.76
CA TRP A 265 2.97 0.11 -11.14
C TRP A 265 2.83 1.03 -12.36
N TYR A 266 3.29 2.26 -12.22
CA TYR A 266 3.24 3.29 -13.25
C TYR A 266 4.55 3.40 -14.01
N GLY A 267 5.68 3.25 -13.32
CA GLY A 267 6.99 3.48 -13.92
C GLY A 267 8.15 3.32 -12.95
N PRO A 268 9.39 3.47 -13.44
CA PRO A 268 10.58 3.49 -12.59
C PRO A 268 10.51 4.60 -11.53
N PHE A 269 11.15 4.38 -10.38
CA PHE A 269 11.17 5.34 -9.28
C PHE A 269 11.67 6.72 -9.73
N ARG A 270 10.89 7.75 -9.41
CA ARG A 270 11.16 9.17 -9.65
C ARG A 270 10.82 10.01 -8.41
N ASN A 271 10.74 9.38 -7.24
CA ASN A 271 10.46 10.04 -5.97
C ASN A 271 9.15 10.87 -5.93
N GLY A 272 8.19 10.55 -6.81
CA GLY A 272 6.96 11.30 -6.99
C GLY A 272 7.14 12.66 -7.69
N ASP A 273 8.24 12.88 -8.41
CA ASP A 273 8.51 14.14 -9.14
C ASP A 273 7.48 14.40 -10.26
N GLN A 274 6.84 13.34 -10.76
CA GLN A 274 5.74 13.40 -11.71
C GLN A 274 4.46 12.96 -11.00
N LEU A 275 3.51 13.89 -10.87
CA LEU A 275 2.17 13.51 -10.46
C LEU A 275 1.52 12.75 -11.61
N GLY A 276 1.07 11.53 -11.35
CA GLY A 276 0.42 10.66 -12.31
C GLY A 276 -0.85 11.32 -12.81
N GLY A 277 -1.08 11.26 -14.12
CA GLY A 277 -2.39 11.58 -14.68
C GLY A 277 -3.43 10.61 -14.10
N CYS A 278 -4.68 11.08 -13.97
CA CYS A 278 -5.83 10.37 -13.39
C CYS A 278 -5.66 8.83 -13.39
N ALA A 279 -5.44 8.23 -12.21
CA ALA A 279 -5.49 6.78 -12.08
C ALA A 279 -6.87 6.31 -12.58
N ILE A 280 -6.88 5.52 -13.66
CA ILE A 280 -8.12 5.22 -14.40
C ILE A 280 -8.81 3.94 -13.91
N ARG A 281 -8.08 3.08 -13.20
CA ARG A 281 -8.57 1.78 -12.72
C ARG A 281 -8.96 1.86 -11.24
N ASP A 282 -10.08 1.24 -10.89
CA ASP A 282 -10.57 1.12 -9.50
C ASP A 282 -10.94 2.45 -8.80
N SER A 283 -11.30 3.49 -9.56
CA SER A 283 -11.94 4.67 -8.96
C SER A 283 -13.25 4.27 -8.26
N ALA A 284 -13.53 4.94 -7.14
CA ALA A 284 -14.72 4.67 -6.31
C ALA A 284 -14.80 3.23 -5.75
N PHE A 285 -13.67 2.50 -5.59
CA PHE A 285 -13.72 1.11 -5.16
C PHE A 285 -14.32 0.94 -3.76
N ALA A 286 -14.09 1.90 -2.86
CA ALA A 286 -14.63 1.85 -1.51
C ALA A 286 -16.17 1.94 -1.47
N SER A 287 -16.79 2.46 -2.53
CA SER A 287 -18.25 2.50 -2.68
C SER A 287 -18.84 1.22 -3.27
N THR A 288 -18.01 0.27 -3.69
CA THR A 288 -18.49 -1.02 -4.24
C THR A 288 -18.87 -1.97 -3.12
N ALA A 289 -19.74 -2.94 -3.42
CA ALA A 289 -20.18 -3.92 -2.43
C ALA A 289 -18.97 -4.70 -1.87
N PRO A 290 -18.90 -4.93 -0.55
CA PRO A 290 -18.01 -5.91 0.03
C PRO A 290 -18.23 -7.29 -0.57
N MET A 291 -17.19 -8.13 -0.52
CA MET A 291 -17.35 -9.56 -0.83
C MET A 291 -18.30 -10.25 0.16
N ILE A 292 -18.81 -11.43 -0.17
CA ILE A 292 -19.71 -12.19 0.70
C ILE A 292 -18.94 -13.25 1.50
N ALA A 293 -19.43 -13.61 2.69
CA ALA A 293 -18.72 -14.50 3.62
C ALA A 293 -18.40 -15.87 3.00
N SER A 294 -19.28 -16.39 2.14
CA SER A 294 -19.08 -17.66 1.41
C SER A 294 -17.91 -17.66 0.43
N ASP A 295 -17.43 -16.49 0.02
CA ASP A 295 -16.28 -16.37 -0.87
C ASP A 295 -14.96 -16.61 -0.11
N VAL A 296 -14.96 -16.39 1.21
CA VAL A 296 -13.79 -16.61 2.09
C VAL A 296 -13.91 -17.90 2.88
N ALA A 297 -15.12 -18.31 3.24
CA ALA A 297 -15.36 -19.50 4.03
C ALA A 297 -14.90 -20.78 3.30
N GLY A 298 -14.46 -21.76 4.10
CA GLY A 298 -14.05 -23.08 3.62
C GLY A 298 -12.65 -23.48 4.03
N ILE A 299 -12.18 -24.57 3.41
CA ILE A 299 -10.84 -25.12 3.61
C ILE A 299 -9.95 -24.63 2.47
N TRP A 300 -8.80 -24.10 2.84
CA TRP A 300 -7.80 -23.55 1.94
C TRP A 300 -6.50 -24.30 2.15
N GLN A 301 -5.80 -24.60 1.07
CA GLN A 301 -4.52 -25.29 1.11
C GLN A 301 -3.49 -24.51 0.29
N GLY A 302 -2.31 -24.29 0.84
CA GLY A 302 -1.29 -23.50 0.17
C GLY A 302 0.08 -23.57 0.82
N SER A 303 1.07 -23.11 0.06
CA SER A 303 2.42 -22.90 0.59
C SER A 303 2.43 -21.67 1.47
N LYS A 304 2.95 -21.82 2.70
CA LYS A 304 3.10 -20.75 3.68
C LYS A 304 4.59 -20.39 3.80
N ALA A 305 4.92 -19.13 3.60
CA ALA A 305 6.24 -18.58 3.90
C ALA A 305 6.20 -17.86 5.26
N VAL A 306 7.21 -18.08 6.10
CA VAL A 306 7.19 -17.71 7.52
C VAL A 306 8.48 -17.01 7.95
N ALA A 307 8.35 -16.03 8.82
CA ALA A 307 9.44 -15.40 9.56
C ALA A 307 9.08 -15.30 11.04
N THR A 308 9.99 -15.74 11.91
CA THR A 308 9.82 -15.69 13.37
C THR A 308 10.58 -14.53 14.00
N PHE A 309 9.99 -13.98 15.07
CA PHE A 309 10.43 -12.81 15.83
C PHE A 309 10.38 -13.10 17.35
N GLY A 310 11.06 -12.28 18.14
CA GLY A 310 10.96 -12.32 19.60
C GLY A 310 11.99 -13.18 20.33
N THR A 311 13.00 -13.72 19.64
CA THR A 311 14.18 -14.30 20.30
C THR A 311 15.23 -13.23 20.59
N PRO A 312 16.03 -13.37 21.66
CA PRO A 312 17.18 -12.49 21.87
C PRO A 312 18.08 -12.57 20.62
N ASN A 313 18.36 -11.42 20.00
CA ASN A 313 19.11 -11.26 18.74
C ASN A 313 18.34 -11.52 17.44
N THR A 314 17.00 -11.59 17.42
CA THR A 314 16.31 -11.55 16.12
C THR A 314 16.49 -10.19 15.45
N GLU A 315 16.96 -10.20 14.22
CA GLU A 315 16.98 -9.01 13.38
C GLU A 315 15.56 -8.53 13.09
N ILE A 316 15.40 -7.20 12.98
CA ILE A 316 14.12 -6.57 12.63
C ILE A 316 13.71 -6.96 11.21
N PHE A 317 14.68 -7.24 10.34
CA PHE A 317 14.51 -7.66 8.96
C PHE A 317 14.58 -9.18 8.83
N ARG A 318 13.59 -9.79 8.19
CA ARG A 318 13.56 -11.23 7.95
C ARG A 318 13.02 -11.53 6.56
N GLU A 319 13.72 -12.39 5.83
CA GLU A 319 13.14 -13.04 4.66
C GLU A 319 12.04 -14.01 5.12
N LEU A 320 10.90 -14.01 4.42
CA LEU A 320 9.86 -15.02 4.53
C LEU A 320 10.33 -16.26 3.80
N LEU A 321 10.68 -17.30 4.55
CA LEU A 321 11.16 -18.56 4.01
C LEU A 321 10.00 -19.54 3.87
N ASP A 322 9.95 -20.27 2.75
CA ASP A 322 8.97 -21.32 2.54
C ASP A 322 9.09 -22.37 3.63
N ASP A 323 7.96 -22.65 4.30
CA ASP A 323 7.86 -23.68 5.32
C ASP A 323 7.27 -24.96 4.71
N GLN A 324 5.98 -25.20 4.94
CA GLN A 324 5.26 -26.38 4.50
C GLN A 324 3.91 -25.98 3.91
N VAL A 325 3.34 -26.89 3.13
CA VAL A 325 1.94 -26.78 2.72
C VAL A 325 1.06 -26.93 3.96
N GLN A 326 0.27 -25.91 4.24
CA GLN A 326 -0.64 -25.89 5.39
C GLN A 326 -2.08 -25.74 4.93
N ASN A 327 -2.99 -26.33 5.69
CA ASN A 327 -4.41 -26.11 5.54
C ASN A 327 -4.85 -24.99 6.47
N SER A 328 -5.67 -24.07 5.99
CA SER A 328 -6.35 -23.08 6.79
C SER A 328 -7.87 -23.22 6.64
N VAL A 329 -8.59 -23.05 7.75
CA VAL A 329 -10.05 -23.14 7.80
C VAL A 329 -10.58 -21.76 8.12
N ARG A 330 -11.50 -21.27 7.30
CA ARG A 330 -12.17 -19.99 7.49
C ARG A 330 -13.67 -20.21 7.66
N ASP A 331 -14.21 -19.62 8.72
CA ASP A 331 -15.63 -19.60 9.05
C ASP A 331 -16.40 -18.52 8.26
N GLY A 332 -15.72 -17.47 7.79
CA GLY A 332 -16.32 -16.37 7.04
C GLY A 332 -17.00 -15.32 7.94
N ASP A 333 -17.66 -15.76 9.02
CA ASP A 333 -18.44 -14.89 9.91
C ASP A 333 -17.57 -13.99 10.81
N ASN A 334 -16.32 -14.36 11.06
CA ASN A 334 -15.40 -13.61 11.93
C ASN A 334 -14.43 -12.70 11.14
N SER A 335 -14.72 -12.46 9.86
CA SER A 335 -13.93 -11.62 8.97
C SER A 335 -14.64 -10.31 8.68
N ILE A 336 -13.88 -9.23 8.65
CA ILE A 336 -14.32 -7.95 8.12
C ILE A 336 -14.15 -8.02 6.60
N LEU A 337 -15.27 -8.12 5.90
CA LEU A 337 -15.31 -8.21 4.43
C LEU A 337 -15.23 -6.81 3.85
N LEU A 338 -14.31 -6.62 2.90
CA LEU A 338 -14.02 -5.33 2.29
C LEU A 338 -14.35 -5.39 0.79
N PRO A 339 -14.53 -4.23 0.15
CA PRO A 339 -14.70 -4.16 -1.29
C PRO A 339 -13.53 -4.78 -2.05
N LYS A 340 -13.78 -5.14 -3.31
CA LYS A 340 -12.76 -5.66 -4.25
C LYS A 340 -12.02 -6.91 -3.75
N GLN A 341 -12.77 -7.89 -3.23
CA GLN A 341 -12.26 -9.23 -2.91
C GLN A 341 -11.23 -9.24 -1.78
N LEU A 342 -11.33 -8.27 -0.86
CA LEU A 342 -10.41 -8.13 0.27
C LEU A 342 -11.12 -8.50 1.58
N TRP A 343 -10.36 -9.01 2.53
CA TRP A 343 -10.84 -9.19 3.91
C TRP A 343 -9.73 -8.91 4.91
N CYS A 344 -10.13 -8.69 6.16
CA CYS A 344 -9.22 -8.74 7.28
C CYS A 344 -9.88 -9.27 8.54
N SER A 345 -9.09 -9.63 9.54
CA SER A 345 -9.57 -9.99 10.86
C SER A 345 -8.52 -9.69 11.92
N LEU A 346 -8.96 -9.58 13.17
CA LEU A 346 -8.10 -9.54 14.34
C LEU A 346 -8.74 -10.46 15.39
N LYS A 347 -8.11 -11.61 15.64
CA LYS A 347 -8.62 -12.66 16.52
C LYS A 347 -7.72 -12.81 17.73
N GLN A 348 -8.29 -12.86 18.93
CA GLN A 348 -7.55 -13.18 20.16
C GLN A 348 -7.79 -14.65 20.53
N SER A 349 -6.72 -15.39 20.81
CA SER A 349 -6.79 -16.78 21.25
C SER A 349 -7.10 -16.88 22.75
N MET A 350 -7.50 -18.06 23.20
CA MET A 350 -7.72 -18.32 24.63
C MET A 350 -6.44 -18.16 25.47
N ASP A 351 -5.28 -18.41 24.86
CA ASP A 351 -3.97 -18.26 25.49
C ASP A 351 -3.50 -16.78 25.56
N GLY A 352 -4.33 -15.86 25.08
CA GLY A 352 -4.10 -14.41 25.08
C GLY A 352 -3.31 -13.90 23.89
N GLU A 353 -2.84 -14.78 23.01
CA GLU A 353 -2.17 -14.40 21.75
C GLU A 353 -3.14 -13.72 20.80
N THR A 354 -2.63 -12.87 19.91
CA THR A 354 -3.46 -12.17 18.92
C THR A 354 -2.97 -12.47 17.52
N LEU A 355 -3.88 -12.87 16.64
CA LEU A 355 -3.64 -13.09 15.23
C LEU A 355 -4.32 -12.01 14.40
N SER A 356 -3.51 -11.23 13.70
CA SER A 356 -3.96 -10.26 12.71
C SER A 356 -3.83 -10.89 11.33
N GLU A 357 -4.92 -10.96 10.57
CA GLU A 357 -4.95 -11.57 9.23
C GLU A 357 -5.54 -10.58 8.23
N VAL A 358 -4.96 -10.52 7.04
CA VAL A 358 -5.55 -9.89 5.87
C VAL A 358 -5.50 -10.86 4.69
N GLY A 359 -6.32 -10.63 3.69
CA GLY A 359 -6.12 -11.32 2.43
C GLY A 359 -6.82 -10.71 1.24
N TRP A 360 -6.46 -11.26 0.11
CA TRP A 360 -6.93 -10.87 -1.22
C TRP A 360 -7.29 -12.13 -2.01
N LEU A 361 -8.56 -12.23 -2.35
CA LEU A 361 -9.10 -13.32 -3.14
C LEU A 361 -8.78 -12.99 -4.60
N LEU A 362 -8.21 -13.97 -5.28
CA LEU A 362 -7.82 -13.91 -6.67
C LEU A 362 -8.80 -14.73 -7.51
N ASP A 363 -8.67 -14.61 -8.82
CA ASP A 363 -9.44 -15.44 -9.73
C ASP A 363 -9.16 -16.95 -9.51
N HIS A 364 -10.08 -17.79 -9.97
CA HIS A 364 -9.96 -19.26 -9.95
C HIS A 364 -9.88 -19.90 -8.55
N GLY A 365 -10.40 -19.24 -7.51
CA GLY A 365 -10.44 -19.81 -6.17
C GLY A 365 -9.07 -19.84 -5.48
N GLN A 366 -8.20 -18.89 -5.85
CA GLN A 366 -6.93 -18.66 -5.19
C GLN A 366 -7.03 -17.47 -4.24
N ALA A 367 -6.17 -17.42 -3.23
CA ALA A 367 -6.13 -16.35 -2.24
C ALA A 367 -4.69 -16.09 -1.80
N ILE A 368 -4.32 -14.82 -1.63
CA ILE A 368 -3.14 -14.43 -0.86
C ILE A 368 -3.60 -14.10 0.54
N THR A 369 -3.02 -14.75 1.53
CA THR A 369 -3.29 -14.48 2.94
C THR A 369 -2.01 -14.04 3.61
N SER A 370 -2.06 -12.94 4.36
CA SER A 370 -0.94 -12.53 5.21
C SER A 370 -1.36 -12.40 6.66
N ARG A 371 -0.49 -12.85 7.56
CA ARG A 371 -0.75 -12.96 8.99
C ARG A 371 0.40 -12.38 9.79
N CYS A 372 0.06 -11.77 10.92
CA CYS A 372 0.99 -11.40 11.96
C CYS A 372 0.45 -11.89 13.31
N GLN A 373 1.23 -12.74 13.98
CA GLN A 373 0.92 -13.29 15.29
C GLN A 373 1.69 -12.53 16.37
N PHE A 374 0.99 -12.19 17.44
CA PHE A 374 1.49 -11.48 18.60
C PHE A 374 1.33 -12.35 19.85
N SER A 375 2.32 -12.25 20.74
CA SER A 375 2.24 -12.84 22.06
C SER A 375 1.14 -12.18 22.91
N SER A 376 0.83 -12.77 24.06
CA SER A 376 -0.07 -12.21 25.06
C SER A 376 0.35 -10.83 25.61
N THR A 377 1.59 -10.41 25.36
CA THR A 377 2.13 -9.08 25.71
C THR A 377 2.27 -8.16 24.50
N ALA A 378 1.52 -8.41 23.43
CA ALA A 378 1.51 -7.60 22.21
C ALA A 378 2.88 -7.48 21.52
N LYS A 379 3.72 -8.51 21.59
CA LYS A 379 5.02 -8.56 20.87
C LYS A 379 4.89 -9.43 19.62
N PRO A 380 5.39 -8.99 18.45
CA PRO A 380 5.40 -9.81 17.25
C PRO A 380 6.18 -11.11 17.49
N GLN A 381 5.61 -12.25 17.07
CA GLN A 381 6.20 -13.58 17.19
C GLN A 381 6.39 -14.24 15.82
N GLU A 382 5.41 -14.09 14.93
CA GLU A 382 5.45 -14.72 13.61
C GLU A 382 4.79 -13.79 12.59
N ILE A 383 5.40 -13.68 11.41
CA ILE A 383 4.78 -13.12 10.22
C ILE A 383 4.75 -14.21 9.16
N SER A 384 3.64 -14.30 8.42
CA SER A 384 3.56 -15.21 7.29
C SER A 384 2.77 -14.66 6.12
N ILE A 385 3.09 -15.17 4.93
CA ILE A 385 2.32 -14.97 3.70
C ILE A 385 2.09 -16.34 3.08
N ALA A 386 0.86 -16.62 2.68
CA ALA A 386 0.49 -17.86 2.03
C ALA A 386 -0.22 -17.56 0.70
N LEU A 387 0.13 -18.32 -0.33
CA LEU A 387 -0.66 -18.42 -1.56
C LEU A 387 -1.46 -19.71 -1.47
N GLU A 388 -2.76 -19.58 -1.32
CA GLU A 388 -3.68 -20.66 -1.04
C GLU A 388 -4.64 -20.88 -2.22
N THR A 389 -5.07 -22.13 -2.38
CA THR A 389 -6.16 -22.52 -3.27
C THR A 389 -7.26 -23.17 -2.43
N ARG A 390 -8.51 -22.90 -2.77
CA ARG A 390 -9.65 -23.54 -2.11
C ARG A 390 -9.57 -25.05 -2.32
N ALA A 391 -9.58 -25.83 -1.24
CA ALA A 391 -9.61 -27.27 -1.32
C ALA A 391 -10.96 -27.73 -1.88
N LEU A 392 -10.95 -28.73 -2.75
CA LEU A 392 -12.17 -29.42 -3.18
C LEU A 392 -12.68 -30.23 -1.98
N GLU A 393 -13.97 -30.06 -1.65
CA GLU A 393 -14.67 -30.84 -0.61
C GLU A 393 -14.65 -32.35 -0.88
#